data_AF-A0A3N9V5G5-F1
#
_entry.id   AF-A0A3N9V5G5-F1
#
_cell.length_a   1.000
_cell.length_b   1.000
_cell.length_c   1.000
_cell.angle_alpha   90.00
_cell.angle_beta   90.00
_cell.angle_gamma   90.00
#
_symmetry.space_group_name_H-M   'P 1'
#
loop_
_entity.id
_entity.type
_entity.pdbx_description
1 polymer ?
#
loop_
_entity_poly.entity_id
_entity_poly.type
_entity_poly.pdbx_seq_one_letter_code
_entity_poly.pdbx_strand_id
1 'polypeptide(L)' 'MIKVWVSAFLFVVLFHPITYAGAAENSPSLIGGPIINFSLASTQDRLINYGQEYYGRHNVIITFFPAAYTPI' A
#
# COMPACT_ATOMS: atom_id res chain seq x y z
N MET A 1 41.23 4.71 20.80
CA MET A 1 39.87 4.12 20.78
C MET A 1 38.81 5.13 20.34
N ILE A 2 38.66 6.29 21.00
CA ILE A 2 37.58 7.28 20.71
C ILE A 2 37.48 7.75 19.24
N LYS A 3 38.62 7.94 18.55
CA LYS A 3 38.66 8.39 17.15
C LYS A 3 38.02 7.39 16.16
N VAL A 4 38.12 6.09 16.44
CA VAL A 4 37.53 5.04 15.59
C VAL A 4 36.01 5.06 15.69
N TRP A 5 35.48 5.28 16.90
CA TRP A 5 34.05 5.40 17.15
C TRP A 5 33.45 6.67 16.56
N VAL A 6 34.16 7.80 16.66
CA VAL A 6 33.76 9.06 16.01
C VAL A 6 33.73 8.91 14.49
N SER A 7 34.75 8.27 13.90
CA SER A 7 34.80 8.00 12.45
C SER A 7 33.64 7.09 12.00
N ALA A 8 33.38 6.01 12.73
CA ALA A 8 32.28 5.09 12.44
C ALA A 8 30.91 5.78 12.56
N PHE A 9 30.71 6.61 13.58
CA PHE A 9 29.48 7.39 13.74
C PHE A 9 29.31 8.39 12.60
N LEU A 10 30.37 9.10 12.20
CA LEU A 10 30.33 10.03 11.08
C LEU A 10 29.96 9.31 9.78
N PHE A 11 30.49 8.10 9.56
CA PHE A 11 30.17 7.27 8.42
C PHE A 11 28.69 6.87 8.42
N VAL A 12 28.14 6.40 9.55
CA VAL A 12 26.71 6.06 9.63
C VAL A 12 25.81 7.27 9.35
N VAL A 13 26.16 8.45 9.86
CA VAL A 13 25.39 9.69 9.64
C VAL A 13 25.47 10.17 8.19
N LEU A 14 26.66 10.11 7.57
CA LEU A 14 26.87 10.54 6.18
C LEU A 14 26.20 9.62 5.16
N PHE A 15 26.09 8.32 5.46
CA PHE A 15 25.49 7.33 4.55
C PHE A 15 24.01 7.04 4.86
N HIS A 16 23.47 7.56 5.96
CA HIS A 16 22.05 7.48 6.30
C HIS A 16 21.07 8.03 5.24
N PRO A 17 21.32 9.18 4.57
CA PRO A 17 20.37 9.71 3.58
C PRO A 17 20.28 8.85 2.31
N ILE A 18 21.34 8.09 1.99
CA ILE A 18 21.41 7.23 0.80
C ILE A 18 20.47 6.03 0.94
N THR A 19 20.28 5.51 2.15
CA THR A 19 19.37 4.38 2.40
C THR A 19 17.88 4.77 2.40
N TYR A 20 17.55 6.00 2.80
CA TYR A 20 16.15 6.48 2.79
C TYR A 20 15.66 6.88 1.40
N ALA A 21 16.53 7.47 0.57
CA ALA A 21 16.18 7.91 -0.77
C ALA A 21 15.77 6.74 -1.69
N GLY A 22 16.51 5.63 -1.65
CA GLY A 22 16.23 4.44 -2.49
C GLY A 22 14.94 3.69 -2.14
N ALA A 23 14.44 3.82 -0.91
CA ALA A 23 13.19 3.19 -0.48
C ALA A 23 11.95 3.98 -0.93
N ALA A 24 12.06 5.31 -1.07
CA ALA A 24 10.95 6.18 -1.45
C ALA A 24 10.75 6.27 -2.98
N GLU A 25 11.82 6.14 -3.76
CA GLU A 25 11.81 6.44 -5.20
C GLU A 25 11.10 5.39 -6.08
N ASN A 26 10.81 4.19 -5.56
CA ASN A 26 10.20 3.09 -6.32
C ASN A 26 8.76 2.74 -5.91
N SER A 27 8.09 3.62 -5.16
CA SER A 27 6.68 3.42 -4.82
C SER A 27 5.80 3.97 -5.94
N PRO A 28 5.13 3.14 -6.77
CA PRO A 28 4.16 3.66 -7.72
C PRO A 28 3.05 4.42 -6.97
N SER A 29 2.55 5.50 -7.56
CA SER A 29 1.44 6.26 -6.98
C SER A 29 0.26 5.33 -6.70
N LEU A 30 -0.20 5.31 -5.45
CA LEU A 30 -1.40 4.57 -5.03
C LEU A 30 -2.69 5.24 -5.54
N ILE A 31 -2.61 6.51 -5.93
CA ILE A 31 -3.76 7.32 -6.39
C ILE A 31 -3.71 7.44 -7.92
N GLY A 32 -4.88 7.31 -8.56
CA GLY A 32 -5.02 7.42 -10.01
C GLY A 32 -4.51 6.21 -10.79
N GLY A 33 -3.93 5.21 -10.10
CA GLY A 33 -3.57 3.93 -10.71
C GLY A 33 -4.80 3.12 -11.13
N PRO A 34 -4.67 2.29 -12.18
CA PRO A 34 -5.74 1.37 -12.55
C PRO A 34 -5.98 0.35 -11.44
N ILE A 35 -7.23 0.08 -11.14
CA ILE A 35 -7.59 -1.04 -10.27
C ILE A 35 -7.70 -2.32 -11.10
N ILE A 36 -7.33 -3.45 -10.50
CA ILE A 36 -7.49 -4.75 -11.14
C ILE A 36 -8.97 -5.07 -11.36
N ASN A 37 -9.27 -5.83 -12.41
CA ASN A 37 -10.60 -6.43 -12.53
C ASN A 37 -10.70 -7.60 -11.54
N PHE A 38 -11.79 -7.67 -10.78
CA PHE A 38 -11.99 -8.67 -9.74
C PHE A 38 -13.44 -9.15 -9.69
N SER A 39 -13.62 -10.34 -9.09
CA SER A 39 -14.93 -10.89 -8.78
C SER A 39 -15.07 -11.13 -7.27
N LEU A 40 -16.22 -10.80 -6.70
CA LEU A 40 -16.51 -10.96 -5.26
C LEU A 40 -17.74 -11.83 -5.04
N ALA A 41 -17.66 -12.74 -4.07
CA ALA A 41 -18.84 -13.38 -3.52
C ALA A 41 -19.69 -12.33 -2.77
N SER A 42 -21.01 -12.41 -2.93
CA SER A 42 -21.95 -11.47 -2.32
C SER A 42 -22.97 -12.21 -1.47
N THR A 43 -23.56 -11.50 -0.50
CA THR A 43 -24.71 -11.95 0.28
C THR A 43 -25.98 -12.09 -0.57
N GLN A 44 -25.98 -11.60 -1.81
CA GLN A 44 -27.08 -11.70 -2.77
C GLN A 44 -27.09 -13.01 -3.58
N ASP A 45 -26.43 -14.06 -3.10
CA ASP A 45 -26.32 -15.37 -3.77
C ASP A 45 -25.87 -15.27 -5.24
N ARG A 46 -24.97 -14.33 -5.52
CA ARG A 46 -24.39 -14.14 -6.86
C ARG A 46 -22.96 -13.63 -6.78
N LEU A 47 -22.22 -13.89 -7.85
CA LEU A 47 -20.89 -13.32 -8.05
C LEU A 47 -21.03 -11.89 -8.59
N ILE A 48 -20.33 -10.94 -7.97
CA ILE A 48 -20.19 -9.57 -8.47
C ILE A 48 -18.93 -9.50 -9.32
N ASN A 49 -19.02 -8.98 -10.54
CA ASN A 49 -17.87 -8.70 -11.40
C ASN A 49 -17.63 -7.20 -11.55
N TYR A 50 -16.52 -6.68 -11.00
CA TYR A 50 -16.23 -5.25 -11.01
C TYR A 50 -16.12 -4.67 -12.42
N GLY A 51 -15.35 -5.32 -13.30
CA GLY A 51 -15.11 -4.85 -14.67
C GLY A 51 -16.40 -4.83 -15.51
N GLN A 52 -17.22 -5.87 -15.39
CA GLN A 52 -18.43 -6.03 -16.19
C GLN A 52 -19.64 -5.27 -15.65
N GLU A 53 -19.68 -4.91 -14.37
CA GLU A 53 -20.83 -4.23 -13.77
C GLU A 53 -20.56 -2.77 -13.36
N TYR A 54 -19.34 -2.44 -12.93
CA TYR A 54 -19.05 -1.16 -12.25
C TYR A 54 -18.01 -0.29 -12.95
N TYR A 55 -16.98 -0.87 -13.55
CA TYR A 55 -15.90 -0.12 -14.20
C TYR A 55 -16.45 0.87 -15.23
N GLY A 56 -16.06 2.15 -15.07
CA GLY A 56 -16.47 3.26 -15.94
C GLY A 56 -17.93 3.69 -15.85
N ARG A 57 -18.74 3.04 -15.01
CA ARG A 57 -20.19 3.30 -14.88
C ARG A 57 -20.61 3.85 -13.53
N HIS A 58 -19.87 3.50 -12.47
CA HIS A 58 -20.22 3.86 -11.10
C HIS A 58 -18.99 4.31 -10.31
N ASN A 59 -19.18 5.22 -9.35
CA ASN A 59 -18.20 5.49 -8.32
C ASN A 59 -18.35 4.43 -7.23
N VAL A 60 -17.31 3.63 -6.98
CA VAL A 60 -17.33 2.50 -6.04
C VAL A 60 -16.46 2.80 -4.83
N ILE A 61 -17.00 2.59 -3.63
CA ILE A 61 -16.26 2.63 -2.37
C ILE A 61 -16.19 1.20 -1.84
N ILE A 62 -14.99 0.71 -1.53
CA ILE A 62 -14.76 -0.62 -0.95
C ILE A 62 -14.19 -0.45 0.45
N THR A 63 -14.81 -1.10 1.43
CA THR A 63 -14.41 -1.05 2.84
C THR A 63 -14.16 -2.46 3.36
N PHE A 64 -13.15 -2.61 4.21
CA PHE A 64 -12.81 -3.87 4.86
C PHE A 64 -12.94 -3.72 6.37
N PHE A 65 -13.38 -4.79 7.03
CA PHE A 65 -13.40 -4.90 8.50
C PHE A 65 -12.71 -6.20 8.91
N PRO A 66 -12.08 -6.28 10.11
CA PRO A 66 -11.23 -7.42 10.47
C PRO A 66 -11.98 -8.76 10.54
N ALA A 67 -13.19 -8.75 11.11
CA ALA A 67 -14.00 -9.93 11.28
C ALA A 67 -15.49 -9.55 11.45
N ALA A 68 -16.37 -10.48 11.08
CA ALA A 68 -17.80 -10.33 11.37
C ALA A 68 -18.05 -10.51 12.88
N TYR A 69 -19.11 -9.88 13.38
CA TYR A 69 -19.58 -10.00 14.78
C TYR A 69 -18.59 -9.52 15.86
N THR A 70 -17.66 -8.63 15.53
CA THR A 70 -16.78 -7.98 16.51
C THR A 70 -17.21 -6.53 16.76
N PRO A 71 -17.22 -6.05 18.02
CA PRO A 71 -17.47 -4.64 18.30
C PRO A 71 -16.36 -3.76 17.70
N ILE A 72 -16.74 -2.52 17.37
CA ILE A 72 -15.84 -1.47 16.87
C ILE A 72 -15.18 -0.71 18.01
#